data_AF-A0A933UE32-F1
#
_entry.id   AF-A0A933UE32-F1
#
_cell.length_a   1.000
_cell.length_b   1.000
_cell.length_c   1.000
_cell.angle_alpha   90.00
_cell.angle_beta   90.00
_cell.angle_gamma   90.00
#
_symmetry.space_group_name_H-M   'P 1'
#
loop_
_entity.id
_entity.type
_entity.pdbx_description
1 polymer ?
#
loop_
_entity_poly.entity_id
_entity_poly.type
_entity_poly.pdbx_seq_one_letter_code
_entity_poly.pdbx_strand_id
1 'polypeptide(L)'
;MPATNRFRLSARAGGGRGSAVAVLFFAVFFGMGLLFVWLVGRDFVQGARTRSWPATECDVLSSRVAQPEGTGRSAVGFVVEVEYSYSVAGQVHTSRRVTFKNKNFADYAQAQRLADRYPADTKAVCYVNPAAPDEAVLQRPSLWMGLTILFPLLFVAIGGGGLYFVGRGALRRLRGQGEDAAAASKPLSDAAGSRGPKIVVAFLSFFVVVGLVAFYFVGVRPAWSVLRARDWIETPCVVLSSEVRSHSSSMGGRTYSVAIFYRYEVNGREHRSNRYKFMTGSSSGYEGKAAVVRRFPPDAKTVCWVNPRDPGDAVLERGFTGDMWFGLVPLLFVLLPGLVLWGMGKANRKRAWEVRYDSLRPPTALARARASALAGDDSEALHRVLKPGVSRGAKLVGAILVAAFWNGIVSVFVTQVVRSWLQHRPEWLLTVFMLPFVAIGLVMIGYVFYVLLGLFNPVPRLIVSPGSPALGGTTEVTWELRGRTSVLRGLRVFLEGREEATYRRGTSTSTDKHVFATLELAGTTDRRAMGRGTARVTIPAGLMHSWEAPNNKIVWALRVEGDIQWWPDVKEEFPVTVGPQKPVTKGQP
;
A
#
# COMPACT_ATOMS: atom_id res chain seq x y z
N MET A 1 25.49 -40.27 -45.53
CA MET A 1 24.28 -39.76 -44.88
C MET A 1 24.38 -39.98 -43.38
N PRO A 2 24.34 -38.93 -42.55
CA PRO A 2 23.94 -39.09 -41.16
C PRO A 2 22.72 -38.22 -40.82
N ALA A 3 21.78 -38.84 -40.12
CA ALA A 3 20.50 -38.27 -39.71
C ALA A 3 20.68 -37.14 -38.69
N THR A 4 20.28 -35.92 -39.08
CA THR A 4 20.11 -34.77 -38.18
C THR A 4 18.86 -34.96 -37.34
N ASN A 5 19.01 -35.39 -36.09
CA ASN A 5 17.92 -35.41 -35.11
C ASN A 5 17.67 -33.99 -34.59
N ARG A 6 16.76 -33.26 -35.26
CA ARG A 6 16.20 -31.99 -34.76
C ARG A 6 15.12 -32.29 -33.72
N PHE A 7 15.48 -32.28 -32.44
CA PHE A 7 14.49 -32.20 -31.36
C PHE A 7 13.85 -30.80 -31.36
N ARG A 8 12.65 -30.69 -31.92
CA ARG A 8 11.77 -29.52 -31.75
C ARG A 8 11.24 -29.53 -30.31
N LEU A 9 11.70 -28.59 -29.50
CA LEU A 9 11.07 -28.25 -28.21
C LEU A 9 9.72 -27.59 -28.46
N SER A 10 8.65 -28.38 -28.34
CA SER A 10 7.28 -27.89 -28.17
C SER A 10 7.15 -27.25 -26.78
N ALA A 11 7.46 -25.95 -26.68
CA ALA A 11 7.04 -25.15 -25.55
C ALA A 11 5.54 -24.85 -25.71
N ARG A 12 4.68 -25.71 -25.14
CA ARG A 12 3.26 -25.40 -24.96
C ARG A 12 3.14 -24.10 -24.15
N ALA A 13 2.76 -23.03 -24.84
CA ALA A 13 2.55 -21.72 -24.26
C ALA A 13 1.42 -21.74 -23.20
N GLY A 14 1.78 -21.64 -21.93
CA GLY A 14 0.85 -21.43 -20.81
C GLY A 14 0.21 -20.02 -20.76
N GLY A 15 0.14 -19.30 -21.87
CA GLY A 15 -0.20 -17.88 -21.92
C GLY A 15 -1.68 -17.53 -21.71
N GLY A 16 -2.60 -18.48 -21.85
CA GLY A 16 -4.04 -18.23 -21.75
C GLY A 16 -4.56 -18.04 -20.33
N ARG A 17 -4.09 -18.85 -19.37
CA ARG A 17 -4.60 -18.83 -17.99
C ARG A 17 -4.21 -17.58 -17.20
N GLY A 18 -2.99 -17.07 -17.41
CA GLY A 18 -2.51 -15.86 -16.72
C GLY A 18 -3.26 -14.58 -17.14
N SER A 19 -3.67 -14.48 -18.42
CA SER A 19 -4.42 -13.33 -18.91
C SER A 19 -5.85 -13.30 -18.37
N ALA A 20 -6.52 -14.46 -18.29
CA ALA A 20 -7.89 -14.54 -17.78
C ALA A 20 -8.00 -14.14 -16.29
N VAL A 21 -7.04 -14.58 -15.47
CA VAL A 21 -6.97 -14.21 -14.04
C VAL A 21 -6.73 -12.71 -13.88
N ALA A 22 -5.83 -12.12 -14.68
CA ALA A 22 -5.57 -10.68 -14.66
C ALA A 22 -6.80 -9.86 -15.09
N VAL A 23 -7.52 -10.30 -16.13
CA VAL A 23 -8.78 -9.65 -16.57
C VAL A 23 -9.82 -9.70 -15.46
N LEU A 24 -10.04 -10.86 -14.84
CA LEU A 24 -11.01 -11.00 -13.74
C LEU A 24 -10.64 -10.10 -12.55
N PHE A 25 -9.37 -10.07 -12.16
CA PHE A 25 -8.88 -9.20 -11.09
C PHE A 25 -9.20 -7.73 -11.37
N PHE A 26 -8.79 -7.21 -12.53
CA PHE A 26 -9.03 -5.80 -12.86
C PHE A 26 -10.52 -5.48 -13.10
N ALA A 27 -11.31 -6.45 -13.59
CA ALA A 27 -12.75 -6.31 -13.75
C ALA A 27 -13.47 -6.14 -12.41
N VAL A 28 -13.10 -6.90 -11.38
CA VAL A 28 -13.67 -6.74 -10.03
C VAL A 28 -13.38 -5.35 -9.47
N PHE A 29 -12.14 -4.87 -9.59
CA PHE A 29 -11.77 -3.52 -9.14
C PHE A 29 -12.51 -2.42 -9.90
N PHE A 30 -12.64 -2.57 -11.22
CA PHE A 30 -13.35 -1.61 -12.08
C PHE A 30 -14.85 -1.57 -11.77
N GLY A 31 -15.51 -2.73 -11.74
CA GLY A 31 -16.95 -2.85 -11.48
C GLY A 31 -17.30 -2.36 -10.07
N MET A 32 -16.51 -2.71 -9.06
CA MET A 32 -16.72 -2.24 -7.70
C MET A 32 -16.46 -0.73 -7.58
N GLY A 33 -15.41 -0.22 -8.23
CA GLY A 33 -15.14 1.21 -8.29
C GLY A 33 -16.32 2.01 -8.86
N LEU A 34 -16.89 1.55 -9.98
CA LEU A 34 -18.08 2.17 -10.58
C LEU A 34 -19.31 2.11 -9.66
N LEU A 35 -19.54 0.98 -8.98
CA LEU A 35 -20.64 0.84 -8.04
C LEU A 35 -20.51 1.84 -6.87
N PHE A 36 -19.32 1.99 -6.29
CA PHE A 36 -19.09 2.97 -5.23
C PHE A 36 -19.19 4.42 -5.73
N VAL A 37 -18.70 4.72 -6.94
CA VAL A 37 -18.90 6.04 -7.58
C VAL A 37 -20.40 6.33 -7.71
N TRP A 38 -21.21 5.36 -8.13
CA TRP A 38 -22.66 5.52 -8.23
C TRP A 38 -23.33 5.70 -6.87
N LEU A 39 -23.00 4.88 -5.86
CA LEU A 39 -23.58 4.97 -4.51
C LEU A 39 -23.25 6.30 -3.82
N VAL A 40 -22.01 6.78 -3.93
CA VAL A 40 -21.60 8.07 -3.35
C VAL A 40 -22.14 9.23 -4.19
N GLY A 41 -22.11 9.10 -5.51
CA GLY A 41 -22.56 10.11 -6.45
C GLY A 41 -24.05 10.40 -6.34
N ARG A 42 -24.90 9.37 -6.20
CA ARG A 42 -26.37 9.56 -6.09
C ARG A 42 -26.75 10.41 -4.88
N ASP A 43 -26.14 10.15 -3.72
CA ASP A 43 -26.42 10.87 -2.48
C ASP A 43 -25.87 12.30 -2.54
N PHE A 44 -24.69 12.49 -3.14
CA PHE A 44 -24.11 13.81 -3.37
C PHE A 44 -24.95 14.66 -4.32
N VAL A 45 -25.43 14.10 -5.43
CA VAL A 45 -26.25 14.80 -6.42
C VAL A 45 -27.56 15.28 -5.79
N GLN A 46 -28.22 14.46 -4.98
CA GLN A 46 -29.44 14.86 -4.25
C GLN A 46 -29.17 16.05 -3.32
N GLY A 47 -28.07 16.00 -2.56
CA GLY A 47 -27.65 17.11 -1.70
C GLY A 47 -27.26 18.36 -2.50
N ALA A 48 -26.60 18.22 -3.64
CA ALA A 48 -26.17 19.34 -4.48
C ALA A 48 -27.35 20.08 -5.14
N ARG A 49 -28.44 19.37 -5.49
CA ARG A 49 -29.67 19.98 -6.01
C ARG A 49 -30.28 21.01 -5.07
N THR A 50 -30.12 20.84 -3.76
CA THR A 50 -30.58 21.85 -2.78
C THR A 50 -29.90 23.22 -2.92
N ARG A 51 -28.84 23.35 -3.73
CA ARG A 51 -28.21 24.64 -4.03
C ARG A 51 -28.98 25.50 -5.02
N SER A 52 -29.76 24.88 -5.91
CA SER A 52 -30.62 25.62 -6.85
C SER A 52 -31.97 25.99 -6.23
N TRP A 53 -32.23 25.56 -5.00
CA TRP A 53 -33.45 25.90 -4.27
C TRP A 53 -33.36 27.36 -3.78
N PRO A 54 -34.36 28.21 -4.09
CA PRO A 54 -34.39 29.60 -3.64
C PRO A 54 -34.35 29.69 -2.12
N ALA A 55 -33.70 30.74 -1.64
CA ALA A 55 -33.69 31.11 -0.24
C ALA A 55 -35.03 31.79 0.10
N THR A 56 -35.71 31.27 1.12
CA THR A 56 -36.99 31.77 1.61
C THR A 56 -36.88 31.99 3.10
N GLU A 57 -37.42 33.10 3.60
CA GLU A 57 -37.53 33.32 5.03
C GLU A 57 -38.54 32.32 5.61
N CYS A 58 -38.16 31.70 6.73
CA CYS A 58 -38.99 30.74 7.44
C CYS A 58 -39.03 31.07 8.92
N ASP A 59 -40.18 30.80 9.53
CA ASP A 59 -40.38 30.98 10.97
C ASP A 59 -40.13 29.63 11.65
N VAL A 60 -39.17 29.61 12.58
CA VAL A 60 -38.84 28.41 13.35
C VAL A 60 -39.90 28.20 14.42
N LEU A 61 -40.73 27.17 14.26
CA LEU A 61 -41.83 26.83 15.16
C LEU A 61 -41.34 26.07 16.40
N SER A 62 -40.41 25.13 16.21
CA SER A 62 -39.79 24.41 17.33
C SER A 62 -38.40 23.94 16.96
N SER A 63 -37.52 23.85 17.97
CA SER A 63 -36.18 23.31 17.81
C SER A 63 -35.79 22.54 19.05
N ARG A 64 -35.60 21.23 18.91
CA ARG A 64 -35.29 20.35 20.03
C ARG A 64 -34.35 19.23 19.60
N VAL A 65 -33.62 18.72 20.58
CA VAL A 65 -32.89 17.46 20.43
C VAL A 65 -33.81 16.33 20.85
N ALA A 66 -34.23 15.51 19.90
CA ALA A 66 -34.99 14.30 20.15
C ALA A 66 -34.04 13.11 20.30
N GLN A 67 -34.35 12.24 21.27
CA GLN A 67 -33.84 10.89 21.29
C GLN A 67 -34.94 10.01 20.69
N PRO A 68 -34.68 9.23 19.62
CA PRO A 68 -35.72 8.36 19.07
C PRO A 68 -36.20 7.39 20.16
N GLU A 69 -37.44 7.52 20.62
CA GLU A 69 -38.06 6.54 21.50
C GLU A 69 -38.29 5.26 20.68
N GLY A 70 -37.51 4.23 20.98
CA GLY A 70 -37.61 2.94 20.32
C GLY A 70 -37.16 1.83 21.24
N THR A 71 -38.10 0.97 21.63
CA THR A 71 -37.84 -0.33 22.26
C THR A 71 -37.28 -1.27 21.19
N GLY A 72 -36.00 -1.14 20.84
CA GLY A 72 -35.34 -1.97 19.83
C GLY A 72 -34.01 -1.42 19.32
N ARG A 73 -33.25 -2.28 18.63
CA ARG A 73 -31.84 -2.20 18.17
C ARG A 73 -31.36 -0.95 17.38
N SER A 74 -32.09 0.17 17.37
CA SER A 74 -31.87 1.29 16.44
C SER A 74 -31.87 2.71 17.04
N ALA A 75 -32.03 2.90 18.35
CA ALA A 75 -31.87 4.23 18.97
C ALA A 75 -30.38 4.63 19.07
N VAL A 76 -29.75 4.89 17.91
CA VAL A 76 -28.32 5.24 17.82
C VAL A 76 -28.18 6.74 17.58
N GLY A 77 -28.15 7.48 18.69
CA GLY A 77 -27.77 8.89 18.71
C GLY A 77 -28.93 9.86 18.92
N PHE A 78 -28.60 11.13 18.80
CA PHE A 78 -29.49 12.27 18.99
C PHE A 78 -29.83 12.86 17.62
N VAL A 79 -31.11 13.14 17.39
CA VAL A 79 -31.61 13.78 16.18
C VAL A 79 -32.01 15.20 16.54
N VAL A 80 -31.67 16.15 15.68
CA VAL A 80 -32.15 17.52 15.82
C VAL A 80 -33.42 17.66 15.01
N GLU A 81 -34.51 17.95 15.69
CA GLU A 81 -35.82 18.21 15.09
C GLU A 81 -36.03 19.72 15.13
N VAL A 82 -35.94 20.35 13.96
CA VAL A 82 -36.29 21.76 13.77
C VAL A 82 -37.50 21.82 12.88
N GLU A 83 -38.64 22.19 13.43
CA GLU A 83 -39.88 22.40 12.69
C GLU A 83 -40.01 23.88 12.36
N TYR A 84 -40.27 24.20 11.09
CA TYR A 84 -40.38 25.57 10.61
C TYR A 84 -41.43 25.69 9.52
N SER A 85 -42.07 26.85 9.45
CA SER A 85 -43.06 27.20 8.43
C SER A 85 -42.49 28.20 7.43
N TYR A 86 -43.00 28.16 6.21
CA TYR A 86 -42.64 29.09 5.15
C TYR A 86 -43.80 29.21 4.15
N SER A 87 -43.85 30.31 3.42
CA SER A 87 -44.89 30.54 2.41
C SER A 87 -44.33 30.47 0.99
N VAL A 88 -45.05 29.75 0.12
CA VAL A 88 -44.78 29.70 -1.32
C VAL A 88 -46.10 29.99 -2.05
N ALA A 89 -46.12 31.00 -2.91
CA ALA A 89 -47.31 31.40 -3.67
C ALA A 89 -48.58 31.61 -2.79
N GLY A 90 -48.41 32.11 -1.57
CA GLY A 90 -49.51 32.35 -0.63
C GLY A 90 -49.99 31.11 0.15
N GLN A 91 -49.45 29.92 -0.11
CA GLN A 91 -49.71 28.71 0.67
C GLN A 91 -48.63 28.52 1.74
N VAL A 92 -49.04 28.12 2.94
CA VAL A 92 -48.12 27.85 4.07
C VAL A 92 -47.75 26.38 4.07
N HIS A 93 -46.45 26.10 4.03
CA HIS A 93 -45.88 24.76 4.13
C HIS A 93 -45.05 24.64 5.40
N THR A 94 -44.79 23.41 5.83
CA THR A 94 -43.94 23.10 6.97
C THR A 94 -42.90 22.05 6.60
N SER A 95 -41.72 22.14 7.19
CA SER A 95 -40.68 21.12 7.05
C SER A 95 -39.97 20.89 8.38
N ARG A 96 -39.38 19.69 8.51
CA ARG A 96 -38.59 19.25 9.66
C ARG A 96 -37.13 18.91 9.30
N ARG A 97 -36.73 19.18 8.05
CA ARG A 97 -35.43 18.77 7.50
C ARG A 97 -34.40 19.87 7.71
N VAL A 98 -33.38 19.61 8.53
CA VAL A 98 -32.22 20.50 8.64
C VAL A 98 -31.33 20.36 7.41
N THR A 99 -31.11 19.13 6.96
CA THR A 99 -30.40 18.80 5.70
C THR A 99 -31.24 17.82 4.89
N PHE A 100 -30.90 17.60 3.61
CA PHE A 100 -31.63 16.65 2.74
C PHE A 100 -31.87 15.28 3.41
N LYS A 101 -30.85 14.80 4.15
CA LYS A 101 -30.97 13.72 5.12
C LYS A 101 -30.51 14.24 6.48
N ASN A 102 -31.40 14.26 7.48
CA ASN A 102 -31.04 14.71 8.84
C ASN A 102 -29.91 13.84 9.41
N LYS A 103 -29.00 14.49 10.13
CA LYS A 103 -27.83 13.83 10.72
C LYS A 103 -28.20 13.26 12.09
N ASN A 104 -27.70 12.05 12.37
CA ASN A 104 -27.68 11.50 13.72
C ASN A 104 -26.37 11.89 14.39
N PHE A 105 -26.44 12.41 15.61
CA PHE A 105 -25.28 12.80 16.40
C PHE A 105 -25.00 11.74 17.45
N ALA A 106 -23.75 11.30 17.56
CA ALA A 106 -23.34 10.43 18.68
C ALA A 106 -23.24 11.19 20.02
N ASP A 107 -23.16 12.52 19.95
CA ASP A 107 -22.85 13.43 21.05
C ASP A 107 -23.97 14.47 21.19
N TYR A 108 -24.62 14.48 22.36
CA TYR A 108 -25.73 15.38 22.67
C TYR A 108 -25.32 16.84 22.55
N ALA A 109 -24.12 17.21 23.01
CA ALA A 109 -23.65 18.59 22.96
C ALA A 109 -23.55 19.10 21.52
N GLN A 110 -23.19 18.24 20.57
CA GLN A 110 -23.17 18.59 19.15
C GLN A 110 -24.58 18.76 18.57
N ALA A 111 -25.52 17.91 18.97
CA ALA A 111 -26.92 18.04 18.59
C ALA A 111 -27.53 19.33 19.17
N GLN A 112 -27.28 19.61 20.45
CA GLN A 112 -27.77 20.80 21.13
C GLN A 112 -27.23 22.08 20.50
N ARG A 113 -25.93 22.14 20.18
CA ARG A 113 -25.35 23.29 19.44
C ARG A 113 -26.01 23.54 18.07
N LEU A 114 -26.50 22.49 17.40
CA LEU A 114 -27.23 22.65 16.16
C LEU A 114 -28.68 23.10 16.41
N ALA A 115 -29.35 22.59 17.46
CA ALA A 115 -30.67 23.04 17.86
C ALA A 115 -30.66 24.52 18.27
N ASP A 116 -29.68 24.93 19.09
CA ASP A 116 -29.48 26.30 19.57
C ASP A 116 -29.19 27.31 18.44
N ARG A 117 -28.76 26.83 17.27
CA ARG A 117 -28.58 27.67 16.07
C ARG A 117 -29.91 28.13 15.47
N TYR A 118 -30.98 27.39 15.73
CA TYR A 118 -32.33 27.68 15.23
C TYR A 118 -33.28 27.76 16.43
N PRO A 119 -33.22 28.81 17.28
CA PRO A 119 -34.15 28.92 18.40
C PRO A 119 -35.60 28.99 17.92
N ALA A 120 -36.54 28.46 18.71
CA ALA A 120 -37.97 28.64 18.45
C ALA A 120 -38.34 30.13 18.44
N ASP A 121 -39.37 30.47 17.69
CA ASP A 121 -39.90 31.83 17.52
C ASP A 121 -38.89 32.81 16.90
N THR A 122 -37.92 32.29 16.12
CA THR A 122 -36.97 33.09 15.35
C THR A 122 -37.15 32.91 13.85
N LYS A 123 -36.68 33.89 13.08
CA LYS A 123 -36.62 33.80 11.63
C LYS A 123 -35.31 33.18 11.18
N ALA A 124 -35.38 32.25 10.23
CA ALA A 124 -34.24 31.63 9.59
C ALA A 124 -34.41 31.64 8.08
N VAL A 125 -33.33 31.31 7.36
CA VAL A 125 -33.39 31.10 5.90
C VAL A 125 -33.51 29.60 5.63
N CYS A 126 -34.61 29.18 5.03
CA CYS A 126 -34.74 27.86 4.45
C CYS A 126 -34.52 27.91 2.93
N TYR A 127 -34.24 26.74 2.35
CA TYR A 127 -34.14 26.56 0.91
C TYR A 127 -35.28 25.65 0.49
N VAL A 128 -36.18 26.15 -0.37
CA VAL A 128 -37.41 25.45 -0.74
C VAL A 128 -37.30 24.90 -2.15
N ASN A 129 -37.73 23.66 -2.37
CA ASN A 129 -37.75 23.06 -3.69
C ASN A 129 -38.87 23.69 -4.54
N PRO A 130 -38.56 24.43 -5.63
CA PRO A 130 -39.59 25.11 -6.41
C PRO A 130 -40.47 24.13 -7.21
N ALA A 131 -39.99 22.91 -7.45
CA ALA A 131 -40.75 21.86 -8.12
C ALA A 131 -41.62 21.04 -7.15
N ALA A 132 -41.36 21.11 -5.85
CA ALA A 132 -42.10 20.39 -4.81
C ALA A 132 -42.06 21.20 -3.49
N PRO A 133 -42.94 22.20 -3.31
CA PRO A 133 -42.88 23.14 -2.18
C PRO A 133 -42.94 22.51 -0.78
N ASP A 134 -43.42 21.27 -0.63
CA ASP A 134 -43.37 20.52 0.64
C ASP A 134 -41.96 20.10 1.06
N GLU A 135 -40.97 20.26 0.18
CA GLU A 135 -39.58 19.99 0.48
C GLU A 135 -38.80 21.28 0.73
N ALA A 136 -38.37 21.49 1.97
CA ALA A 136 -37.41 22.53 2.30
C ALA A 136 -36.30 22.00 3.20
N VAL A 137 -35.15 22.66 3.20
CA VAL A 137 -34.02 22.39 4.10
C VAL A 137 -33.43 23.67 4.69
N LEU A 138 -32.91 23.62 5.93
CA LEU A 138 -32.24 24.78 6.57
C LEU A 138 -30.74 24.89 6.21
N GLN A 139 -30.09 23.79 5.84
CA GLN A 139 -28.67 23.72 5.55
C GLN A 139 -28.38 22.99 4.24
N ARG A 140 -27.45 23.56 3.47
CA ARG A 140 -26.93 22.96 2.25
C ARG A 140 -25.64 22.18 2.56
N PRO A 141 -25.50 20.92 2.10
CA PRO A 141 -24.31 20.12 2.38
C PRO A 141 -23.05 20.72 1.74
N SER A 142 -21.89 20.62 2.40
CA SER A 142 -20.60 21.08 1.85
C SER A 142 -20.23 20.33 0.55
N LEU A 143 -19.79 21.07 -0.47
CA LEU A 143 -19.31 20.48 -1.74
C LEU A 143 -18.02 19.67 -1.55
N TRP A 144 -17.26 19.93 -0.49
CA TRP A 144 -16.05 19.17 -0.16
C TRP A 144 -16.34 17.69 0.10
N MET A 145 -17.56 17.33 0.50
CA MET A 145 -17.96 15.92 0.58
C MET A 145 -17.93 15.24 -0.78
N GLY A 146 -18.04 15.98 -1.90
CA GLY A 146 -17.84 15.44 -3.24
C GLY A 146 -16.44 14.88 -3.47
N LEU A 147 -15.41 15.35 -2.76
CA LEU A 147 -14.05 14.82 -2.89
C LEU A 147 -13.93 13.36 -2.44
N THR A 148 -14.87 12.84 -1.65
CA THR A 148 -14.85 11.41 -1.28
C THR A 148 -15.00 10.51 -2.50
N ILE A 149 -15.50 11.03 -3.63
CA ILE A 149 -15.59 10.30 -4.91
C ILE A 149 -14.21 9.97 -5.52
N LEU A 150 -13.16 10.70 -5.13
CA LEU A 150 -11.79 10.42 -5.59
C LEU A 150 -11.30 9.05 -5.13
N PHE A 151 -11.77 8.59 -3.96
CA PHE A 151 -11.41 7.28 -3.43
C PHE A 151 -11.88 6.13 -4.35
N PRO A 152 -13.18 5.99 -4.68
CA PRO A 152 -13.62 4.95 -5.60
C PRO A 152 -13.11 5.18 -7.04
N LEU A 153 -12.89 6.42 -7.49
CA LEU A 153 -12.26 6.70 -8.78
C LEU A 153 -10.84 6.14 -8.90
N LEU A 154 -10.08 6.02 -7.81
CA LEU A 154 -8.78 5.34 -7.82
C LEU A 154 -8.92 3.88 -8.23
N PHE A 155 -9.94 3.17 -7.73
CA PHE A 155 -10.22 1.78 -8.09
C PHE A 155 -10.66 1.66 -9.55
N VAL A 156 -11.45 2.62 -10.04
CA VAL A 156 -11.81 2.71 -11.47
C VAL A 156 -10.56 2.92 -12.34
N ALA A 157 -9.63 3.80 -11.93
CA ALA A 157 -8.40 4.04 -12.67
C ALA A 157 -7.48 2.82 -12.69
N ILE A 158 -7.33 2.13 -11.55
CA ILE A 158 -6.51 0.91 -11.44
C ILE A 158 -7.15 -0.24 -12.25
N GLY A 159 -8.44 -0.48 -12.06
CA GLY A 159 -9.18 -1.54 -12.77
C GLY A 159 -9.28 -1.27 -14.27
N GLY A 160 -9.72 -0.08 -14.67
CA GLY A 160 -9.85 0.30 -16.07
C GLY A 160 -8.50 0.39 -16.79
N GLY A 161 -7.48 0.93 -16.14
CA GLY A 161 -6.11 0.94 -16.65
C GLY A 161 -5.58 -0.49 -16.85
N GLY A 162 -5.74 -1.36 -15.85
CA GLY A 162 -5.34 -2.76 -15.95
C GLY A 162 -6.05 -3.50 -17.08
N LEU A 163 -7.37 -3.36 -17.20
CA LEU A 163 -8.16 -3.92 -18.31
C LEU A 163 -7.69 -3.40 -19.67
N TYR A 164 -7.43 -2.09 -19.79
CA TYR A 164 -6.92 -1.50 -21.03
C TYR A 164 -5.57 -2.09 -21.45
N PHE A 165 -4.62 -2.22 -20.52
CA PHE A 165 -3.29 -2.76 -20.85
C PHE A 165 -3.32 -4.26 -21.15
N VAL A 166 -4.07 -5.04 -20.38
CA VAL A 166 -4.23 -6.49 -20.62
C VAL A 166 -4.99 -6.72 -21.93
N GLY A 167 -6.07 -5.98 -22.16
CA GLY A 167 -6.88 -6.02 -23.38
C GLY A 167 -6.10 -5.60 -24.62
N ARG A 168 -5.29 -4.53 -24.56
CA ARG A 168 -4.40 -4.11 -25.65
C ARG A 168 -3.33 -5.17 -25.96
N GLY A 169 -2.81 -5.84 -24.93
CA GLY A 169 -1.88 -6.96 -25.09
C GLY A 169 -2.53 -8.18 -25.77
N ALA A 170 -3.76 -8.53 -25.37
CA ALA A 170 -4.53 -9.61 -25.97
C ALA A 170 -4.94 -9.29 -27.41
N LEU A 171 -5.41 -8.07 -27.68
CA LEU A 171 -5.81 -7.62 -29.02
C LEU A 171 -4.63 -7.60 -29.99
N ARG A 172 -3.42 -7.24 -29.53
CA ARG A 172 -2.19 -7.34 -30.33
C ARG A 172 -1.83 -8.79 -30.67
N ARG A 173 -2.06 -9.74 -29.75
CA ARG A 173 -1.86 -11.18 -30.01
C ARG A 173 -2.91 -11.75 -30.96
N LEU A 174 -4.13 -11.22 -30.94
CA LEU A 174 -5.22 -11.60 -31.86
C LEU A 174 -5.09 -10.96 -33.24
N ARG A 175 -4.54 -9.73 -33.35
CA ARG A 175 -4.35 -8.99 -34.60
C ARG A 175 -3.06 -9.31 -35.37
N GLY A 176 -2.26 -10.32 -34.98
CA GLY A 176 -0.94 -10.55 -35.58
C GLY A 176 -0.40 -11.97 -35.48
N GLN A 177 -1.06 -12.91 -36.15
CA GLN A 177 -0.37 -13.85 -37.05
C GLN A 177 -0.59 -13.32 -38.47
N GLY A 178 0.31 -12.45 -38.92
CA GLY A 178 0.23 -11.76 -40.20
C GLY A 178 1.26 -10.64 -40.23
N GLU A 179 2.37 -10.91 -40.91
CA GLU A 179 3.31 -9.95 -41.51
C GLU A 179 4.51 -9.34 -40.74
N ASP A 180 4.72 -9.53 -39.44
CA ASP A 180 5.96 -9.05 -38.79
C ASP A 180 6.77 -10.16 -38.11
N ALA A 181 7.37 -11.04 -38.92
CA ALA A 181 8.41 -12.00 -38.48
C ALA A 181 9.85 -11.51 -38.77
N ALA A 182 10.02 -10.24 -39.16
CA ALA A 182 11.31 -9.64 -39.46
C ALA A 182 11.50 -8.28 -38.76
N ALA A 183 11.20 -8.21 -37.46
CA ALA A 183 11.74 -7.16 -36.61
C ALA A 183 12.16 -7.82 -35.30
N ALA A 184 13.46 -7.76 -35.03
CA ALA A 184 14.10 -8.27 -33.83
C ALA A 184 13.20 -8.06 -32.60
N SER A 185 12.91 -9.16 -31.91
CA SER A 185 12.25 -9.15 -30.61
C SER A 185 12.97 -8.15 -29.70
N LYS A 186 12.42 -6.95 -29.55
CA LYS A 186 12.86 -6.04 -28.50
C LYS A 186 12.65 -6.78 -27.18
N PRO A 187 13.70 -6.96 -26.37
CA PRO A 187 13.57 -7.70 -25.12
C PRO A 187 12.50 -7.05 -24.24
N LEU A 188 11.79 -7.89 -23.47
CA LEU A 188 10.70 -7.50 -22.57
C LEU A 188 11.11 -6.44 -21.52
N SER A 189 12.40 -6.13 -21.41
CA SER A 189 13.00 -5.05 -20.60
C SER A 189 12.60 -3.64 -21.07
N ASP A 190 12.31 -3.43 -22.35
CA ASP A 190 11.94 -2.10 -22.88
C ASP A 190 10.53 -1.65 -22.47
N ALA A 191 9.63 -2.59 -22.15
CA ALA A 191 8.29 -2.27 -21.62
C ALA A 191 8.30 -2.01 -20.10
N ALA A 192 9.34 -2.46 -19.40
CA ALA A 192 9.53 -2.31 -17.95
C ALA A 192 10.40 -1.09 -17.57
N GLY A 193 10.97 -0.39 -18.56
CA GLY A 193 11.76 0.82 -18.37
C GLY A 193 10.93 2.01 -17.88
N SER A 194 11.30 2.55 -16.71
CA SER A 194 10.85 3.82 -16.08
C SER A 194 9.49 3.87 -15.33
N ARG A 195 8.58 2.90 -15.45
CA ARG A 195 7.25 2.96 -14.80
C ARG A 195 7.10 2.14 -13.52
N GLY A 196 7.78 0.99 -13.40
CA GLY A 196 7.69 0.11 -12.23
C GLY A 196 8.03 0.81 -10.90
N PRO A 197 9.18 1.50 -10.78
CA PRO A 197 9.54 2.22 -9.55
C PRO A 197 8.58 3.36 -9.22
N LYS A 198 8.03 4.05 -10.23
CA LYS A 198 7.09 5.16 -10.03
C LYS A 198 5.74 4.68 -9.49
N ILE A 199 5.25 3.54 -9.97
CA ILE A 199 4.01 2.92 -9.48
C ILE A 199 4.17 2.48 -8.02
N VAL A 200 5.30 1.84 -7.69
CA VAL A 200 5.59 1.41 -6.30
C VAL A 200 5.71 2.63 -5.38
N VAL A 201 6.41 3.69 -5.81
CA VAL A 201 6.52 4.94 -5.03
C VAL A 201 5.15 5.58 -4.82
N ALA A 202 4.33 5.69 -5.86
CA ALA A 202 2.97 6.25 -5.76
C ALA A 202 2.10 5.42 -4.82
N PHE A 203 2.13 4.09 -4.94
CA PHE A 203 1.40 3.17 -4.08
C PHE A 203 1.82 3.30 -2.61
N LEU A 204 3.11 3.26 -2.31
CA LEU A 204 3.61 3.41 -0.94
C LEU A 204 3.31 4.80 -0.36
N SER A 205 3.43 5.85 -1.17
CA SER A 205 3.13 7.23 -0.76
C SER A 205 1.65 7.41 -0.41
N PHE A 206 0.74 6.73 -1.13
CA PHE A 206 -0.68 6.72 -0.81
C PHE A 206 -0.94 6.18 0.61
N PHE A 207 -0.32 5.06 1.00
CA PHE A 207 -0.47 4.53 2.36
C PHE A 207 0.09 5.46 3.42
N VAL A 208 1.21 6.15 3.14
CA VAL A 208 1.75 7.17 4.06
C VAL A 208 0.73 8.29 4.27
N VAL A 209 0.15 8.82 3.20
CA VAL A 209 -0.85 9.90 3.30
C VAL A 209 -2.10 9.44 4.06
N VAL A 210 -2.65 8.28 3.72
CA VAL A 210 -3.80 7.70 4.42
C VAL A 210 -3.48 7.46 5.89
N GLY A 211 -2.30 6.94 6.21
CA GLY A 211 -1.81 6.71 7.56
C GLY A 211 -1.69 8.02 8.37
N LEU A 212 -1.15 9.08 7.78
CA LEU A 212 -1.05 10.40 8.42
C LEU A 212 -2.42 11.02 8.70
N VAL A 213 -3.35 10.94 7.75
CA VAL A 213 -4.72 11.44 7.92
C VAL A 213 -5.42 10.65 9.04
N ALA A 214 -5.34 9.32 9.02
CA ALA A 214 -5.92 8.48 10.06
C ALA A 214 -5.27 8.74 11.43
N PHE A 215 -3.94 8.92 11.50
CA PHE A 215 -3.23 9.27 12.73
C PHE A 215 -3.71 10.61 13.30
N TYR A 216 -3.96 11.60 12.45
CA TYR A 216 -4.50 12.87 12.88
C TYR A 216 -5.88 12.73 13.55
N PHE A 217 -6.81 12.02 12.91
CA PHE A 217 -8.19 11.90 13.42
C PHE A 217 -8.31 10.97 14.63
N VAL A 218 -7.56 9.87 14.66
CA VAL A 218 -7.69 8.83 15.71
C VAL A 218 -6.67 9.01 16.83
N GLY A 219 -5.49 9.56 16.55
CA GLY A 219 -4.42 9.79 17.53
C GLY A 219 -4.35 11.25 18.00
N VAL A 220 -4.02 12.15 17.09
CA VAL A 220 -3.70 13.56 17.42
C VAL A 220 -4.92 14.29 17.99
N ARG A 221 -6.09 14.20 17.34
CA ARG A 221 -7.29 14.95 17.74
C ARG A 221 -7.80 14.55 19.14
N PRO A 222 -7.93 13.26 19.52
CA PRO A 222 -8.29 12.88 20.88
C PRO A 222 -7.23 13.29 21.91
N ALA A 223 -5.94 13.10 21.61
CA ALA A 223 -4.85 13.50 22.49
C ALA A 223 -4.86 15.02 22.74
N TRP A 224 -5.08 15.81 21.69
CA TRP A 224 -5.23 17.26 21.81
C TRP A 224 -6.45 17.66 22.65
N SER A 225 -7.52 16.87 22.61
CA SER A 225 -8.72 17.12 23.42
C SER A 225 -8.46 16.85 24.90
N VAL A 226 -7.71 15.79 25.24
CA VAL A 226 -7.23 15.51 26.60
C VAL A 226 -6.33 16.64 27.13
N LEU A 227 -5.40 17.12 26.30
CA LEU A 227 -4.51 18.22 26.69
C LEU A 227 -5.29 19.50 26.99
N ARG A 228 -6.28 19.86 26.15
CA ARG A 228 -7.16 21.01 26.40
C ARG A 228 -8.06 20.83 27.62
N ALA A 229 -8.41 19.59 27.97
CA ALA A 229 -9.24 19.28 29.12
C ALA A 229 -8.52 19.39 30.47
N ARG A 230 -7.21 19.64 30.46
CA ARG A 230 -6.43 19.89 31.69
C ARG A 230 -6.86 21.16 32.40
N ASP A 231 -7.34 22.16 31.66
CA ASP A 231 -7.77 23.45 32.20
C ASP A 231 -9.31 23.57 32.28
N TRP A 232 -10.02 22.44 32.17
CA TRP A 232 -11.48 22.42 32.29
C TRP A 232 -11.91 22.52 33.75
N ILE A 233 -13.00 23.25 33.97
CA ILE A 233 -13.52 23.57 35.30
C ILE A 233 -14.20 22.33 35.87
N GLU A 234 -13.94 22.04 37.13
CA GLU A 234 -14.63 20.99 37.89
C GLU A 234 -16.00 21.49 38.31
N THR A 235 -17.05 20.85 37.77
CA THR A 235 -18.44 21.24 37.98
C THR A 235 -19.22 20.06 38.57
N PRO A 236 -19.96 20.25 39.68
CA PRO A 236 -20.88 19.23 40.17
C PRO A 236 -21.92 18.88 39.11
N CYS A 237 -22.11 17.59 38.85
CA CYS A 237 -23.08 17.09 37.90
C CYS A 237 -23.87 15.90 38.47
N VAL A 238 -25.09 15.73 37.97
CA VAL A 238 -26.00 14.64 38.35
C VAL A 238 -26.15 13.70 37.16
N VAL A 239 -25.87 12.42 37.38
CA VAL A 239 -26.09 11.37 36.38
C VAL A 239 -27.59 11.16 36.22
N LEU A 240 -28.10 11.35 35.01
CA LEU A 240 -29.52 11.14 34.66
C LEU A 240 -29.79 9.68 34.29
N SER A 241 -28.90 9.08 33.50
CA SER A 241 -28.99 7.67 33.12
C SER A 241 -27.60 7.09 32.92
N SER A 242 -27.45 5.80 33.21
CA SER A 242 -26.18 5.09 33.11
C SER A 242 -26.44 3.63 32.82
N GLU A 243 -26.07 3.20 31.61
CA GLU A 243 -26.35 1.86 31.15
C GLU A 243 -25.25 1.33 30.22
N VAL A 244 -25.12 0.01 30.20
CA VAL A 244 -24.30 -0.66 29.18
C VAL A 244 -25.18 -0.88 27.97
N ARG A 245 -25.04 -0.03 26.95
CA ARG A 245 -25.71 -0.24 25.69
C ARG A 245 -25.09 -1.43 24.96
N SER A 246 -25.93 -2.42 24.65
CA SER A 246 -25.55 -3.53 23.79
C SER A 246 -25.91 -3.20 22.35
N HIS A 247 -24.89 -3.05 21.52
CA HIS A 247 -25.02 -3.05 20.08
C HIS A 247 -24.90 -4.49 19.64
N SER A 248 -26.05 -5.16 19.58
CA SER A 248 -26.16 -6.39 18.83
C SER A 248 -26.01 -6.02 17.37
N SER A 249 -24.91 -6.44 16.77
CA SER A 249 -24.86 -6.40 15.32
C SER A 249 -25.98 -7.28 14.79
N SER A 250 -26.41 -6.97 13.58
CA SER A 250 -27.23 -7.85 12.74
C SER A 250 -26.67 -9.29 12.75
N MET A 251 -25.37 -9.38 12.99
CA MET A 251 -24.56 -10.55 13.10
C MET A 251 -24.50 -11.18 14.54
N GLY A 252 -25.43 -11.01 15.49
CA GLY A 252 -25.44 -11.82 16.75
C GLY A 252 -24.28 -11.63 17.76
N GLY A 253 -23.18 -10.99 17.37
CA GLY A 253 -22.14 -10.50 18.28
C GLY A 253 -22.65 -9.27 19.02
N ARG A 254 -22.51 -9.28 20.35
CA ARG A 254 -22.83 -8.12 21.18
C ARG A 254 -21.55 -7.33 21.40
N THR A 255 -21.53 -6.10 20.90
CA THR A 255 -20.56 -5.11 21.35
C THR A 255 -21.23 -4.21 22.37
N TYR A 256 -20.45 -3.72 23.31
CA TYR A 256 -20.94 -2.96 24.44
C TYR A 256 -20.29 -1.59 24.46
N SER A 257 -21.11 -0.58 24.71
CA SER A 257 -20.67 0.80 24.92
C SER A 257 -21.20 1.31 26.25
N VAL A 258 -20.42 2.13 26.93
CA VAL A 258 -20.91 2.88 28.10
C VAL A 258 -21.76 4.04 27.60
N ALA A 259 -22.99 4.14 28.11
CA ALA A 259 -23.88 5.24 27.85
C ALA A 259 -24.25 5.89 29.18
N ILE A 260 -23.59 7.01 29.49
CA ILE A 260 -23.87 7.82 30.66
C ILE A 260 -24.39 9.15 30.17
N PHE A 261 -25.56 9.56 30.64
CA PHE A 261 -26.14 10.87 30.40
C PHE A 261 -26.18 11.62 31.72
N TYR A 262 -25.75 12.87 31.73
CA TYR A 262 -25.67 13.66 32.95
C TYR A 262 -25.97 15.13 32.67
N ARG A 263 -26.45 15.82 33.69
CA ARG A 263 -26.72 17.26 33.69
C ARG A 263 -25.83 17.99 34.67
N TYR A 264 -25.56 19.24 34.36
CA TYR A 264 -24.75 20.14 35.18
C TYR A 264 -25.20 21.57 34.92
N GLU A 265 -24.86 22.46 35.82
CA GLU A 265 -25.25 23.86 35.74
C GLU A 265 -24.02 24.74 35.61
N VAL A 266 -24.06 25.68 34.66
CA VAL A 266 -23.02 26.70 34.48
C VAL A 266 -23.73 28.02 34.21
N ASN A 267 -23.36 29.08 34.95
CA ASN A 267 -23.94 30.42 34.81
C ASN A 267 -25.48 30.45 34.88
N GLY A 268 -26.09 29.65 35.78
CA GLY A 268 -27.55 29.61 35.94
C GLY A 268 -28.30 28.86 34.82
N ARG A 269 -27.59 28.22 33.88
CA ARG A 269 -28.17 27.46 32.78
C ARG A 269 -27.87 25.97 32.93
N GLU A 270 -28.90 25.13 32.82
CA GLU A 270 -28.74 23.68 32.76
C GLU A 270 -28.13 23.27 31.42
N HIS A 271 -27.05 22.49 31.48
CA HIS A 271 -26.40 21.85 30.36
C HIS A 271 -26.43 20.33 30.54
N ARG A 272 -26.34 19.59 29.43
CA ARG A 272 -26.34 18.12 29.42
C ARG A 272 -25.23 17.59 28.53
N SER A 273 -24.68 16.44 28.87
CA SER A 273 -23.68 15.75 28.06
C SER A 273 -23.80 14.24 28.23
N ASN A 274 -23.34 13.50 27.22
CA ASN A 274 -23.26 12.04 27.24
C ASN A 274 -21.83 11.51 27.11
N ARG A 275 -20.82 12.38 27.25
CA ARG A 275 -19.44 12.02 26.98
C ARG A 275 -18.75 11.52 28.25
N TYR A 276 -18.58 10.19 28.32
CA TYR A 276 -17.75 9.59 29.37
C TYR A 276 -16.27 9.96 29.21
N LYS A 277 -15.70 9.82 28.01
CA LYS A 277 -14.28 10.12 27.70
C LYS A 277 -14.11 10.56 26.25
N PHE A 278 -12.93 11.11 25.89
CA PHE A 278 -12.67 11.65 24.54
C PHE A 278 -12.57 10.60 23.42
N MET A 279 -12.11 9.38 23.74
CA MET A 279 -12.07 8.28 22.79
C MET A 279 -13.12 7.25 23.18
N THR A 280 -14.23 7.21 22.44
CA THR A 280 -15.32 6.27 22.66
C THR A 280 -15.33 5.20 21.57
N GLY A 281 -15.70 3.98 21.97
CA GLY A 281 -15.80 2.84 21.06
C GLY A 281 -16.57 1.70 21.70
N SER A 282 -17.22 0.90 20.85
CA SER A 282 -17.88 -0.34 21.27
C SER A 282 -16.86 -1.48 21.26
N SER A 283 -16.86 -2.30 22.31
CA SER A 283 -15.97 -3.46 22.43
C SER A 283 -16.74 -4.69 22.87
N SER A 284 -16.22 -5.89 22.62
CA SER A 284 -16.87 -7.14 23.05
C SER A 284 -16.86 -7.38 24.57
N GLY A 285 -15.99 -6.71 25.33
CA GLY A 285 -15.91 -6.85 26.79
C GLY A 285 -17.05 -6.14 27.52
N TYR A 286 -18.05 -6.88 27.98
CA TYR A 286 -19.16 -6.37 28.81
C TYR A 286 -18.68 -5.93 30.19
N GLU A 287 -17.91 -6.78 30.88
CA GLU A 287 -17.50 -6.60 32.29
C GLU A 287 -16.87 -5.22 32.54
N GLY A 288 -15.90 -4.83 31.70
CA GLY A 288 -15.23 -3.53 31.83
C GLY A 288 -16.15 -2.34 31.59
N LYS A 289 -17.20 -2.49 30.77
CA LYS A 289 -18.21 -1.45 30.54
C LYS A 289 -19.22 -1.40 31.70
N ALA A 290 -19.61 -2.55 32.23
CA ALA A 290 -20.47 -2.67 33.40
C ALA A 290 -19.81 -2.10 34.65
N ALA A 291 -18.50 -2.29 34.84
CA ALA A 291 -17.75 -1.69 35.93
C ALA A 291 -17.80 -0.15 35.91
N VAL A 292 -17.71 0.47 34.72
CA VAL A 292 -17.86 1.92 34.57
C VAL A 292 -19.28 2.37 34.93
N VAL A 293 -20.30 1.68 34.43
CA VAL A 293 -21.71 2.01 34.73
C VAL A 293 -22.00 1.88 36.23
N ARG A 294 -21.47 0.85 36.90
CA ARG A 294 -21.56 0.68 38.37
C ARG A 294 -20.92 1.84 39.15
N ARG A 295 -19.89 2.48 38.62
CA ARG A 295 -19.24 3.65 39.24
C ARG A 295 -20.08 4.92 39.13
N PHE A 296 -20.95 5.01 38.13
CA PHE A 296 -21.80 6.17 37.86
C PHE A 296 -23.28 5.76 37.81
N PRO A 297 -23.91 5.34 38.92
CA PRO A 297 -25.32 4.97 38.90
C PRO A 297 -26.22 6.20 38.61
N PRO A 298 -27.46 6.01 38.13
CA PRO A 298 -28.44 7.09 38.04
C PRO A 298 -28.60 7.83 39.37
N ASP A 299 -28.85 9.14 39.30
CA ASP A 299 -28.92 10.10 40.40
C ASP A 299 -27.62 10.31 41.21
N ALA A 300 -26.52 9.67 40.81
CA ALA A 300 -25.22 9.92 41.40
C ALA A 300 -24.79 11.38 41.20
N LYS A 301 -24.41 12.04 42.29
CA LYS A 301 -23.73 13.32 42.28
C LYS A 301 -22.23 13.05 42.12
N THR A 302 -21.66 13.52 41.02
CA THR A 302 -20.23 13.37 40.69
C THR A 302 -19.69 14.70 40.17
N VAL A 303 -18.40 14.74 39.86
CA VAL A 303 -17.77 15.86 39.16
C VAL A 303 -17.73 15.54 37.67
N CYS A 304 -18.10 16.52 36.83
CA CYS A 304 -17.73 16.57 35.43
C CYS A 304 -16.75 17.71 35.19
N TRP A 305 -15.97 17.60 34.13
CA TRP A 305 -15.07 18.65 33.69
C TRP A 305 -15.74 19.37 32.53
N VAL A 306 -15.96 20.67 32.69
CA VAL A 306 -16.66 21.52 31.70
C VAL A 306 -15.67 22.45 31.03
N ASN A 307 -15.78 22.55 29.71
CA ASN A 307 -14.97 23.47 28.92
C ASN A 307 -15.39 24.92 29.21
N PRO A 308 -14.50 25.77 29.76
CA PRO A 308 -14.84 27.15 30.11
C PRO A 308 -15.18 28.02 28.88
N ARG A 309 -14.69 27.64 27.70
CA ARG A 309 -14.94 28.38 26.45
C ARG A 309 -16.21 27.94 25.73
N ASP A 310 -16.74 26.76 26.07
CA ASP A 310 -17.97 26.20 25.51
C ASP A 310 -18.64 25.33 26.58
N PRO A 311 -19.52 25.91 27.42
CA PRO A 311 -20.17 25.18 28.51
C PRO A 311 -21.02 24.00 28.06
N GLY A 312 -21.32 23.84 26.77
CA GLY A 312 -21.98 22.64 26.26
C GLY A 312 -21.05 21.42 26.16
N ASP A 313 -19.72 21.62 26.17
CA ASP A 313 -18.74 20.54 26.06
C ASP A 313 -18.23 20.14 27.46
N ALA A 314 -18.62 18.95 27.91
CA ALA A 314 -18.19 18.39 29.19
C ALA A 314 -17.84 16.91 29.07
N VAL A 315 -17.01 16.41 30.00
CA VAL A 315 -16.56 15.01 30.05
C VAL A 315 -16.52 14.51 31.50
N LEU A 316 -16.72 13.22 31.74
CA LEU A 316 -16.57 12.58 33.08
C LEU A 316 -15.18 12.00 33.34
N GLU A 317 -14.40 11.71 32.30
CA GLU A 317 -13.04 11.20 32.40
C GLU A 317 -12.18 11.96 31.39
N ARG A 318 -11.44 12.96 31.89
CA ARG A 318 -10.61 13.85 31.07
C ARG A 318 -9.20 13.30 30.80
N GLY A 319 -8.78 12.25 31.51
CA GLY A 319 -7.42 11.72 31.46
C GLY A 319 -7.09 10.89 30.21
N PHE A 320 -5.82 10.50 30.12
CA PHE A 320 -5.37 9.50 29.14
C PHE A 320 -5.94 8.13 29.51
N THR A 321 -6.57 7.46 28.54
CA THR A 321 -7.12 6.10 28.73
C THR A 321 -6.41 5.12 27.82
N GLY A 322 -6.34 3.84 28.20
CA GLY A 322 -5.61 2.80 27.43
C GLY A 322 -6.06 2.65 25.98
N ASP A 323 -7.32 2.97 25.66
CA ASP A 323 -7.83 2.91 24.28
C ASP A 323 -7.08 3.88 23.34
N MET A 324 -6.46 4.95 23.87
CA MET A 324 -5.71 5.91 23.07
C MET A 324 -4.47 5.31 22.39
N TRP A 325 -3.98 4.17 22.85
CA TRP A 325 -2.92 3.42 22.16
C TRP A 325 -3.35 2.95 20.76
N PHE A 326 -4.65 2.73 20.52
CA PHE A 326 -5.16 2.46 19.16
C PHE A 326 -4.92 3.64 18.21
N GLY A 327 -4.79 4.85 18.74
CA GLY A 327 -4.39 6.04 17.99
C GLY A 327 -3.00 5.93 17.35
N LEU A 328 -2.13 5.00 17.76
CA LEU A 328 -0.81 4.78 17.17
C LEU A 328 -0.82 3.78 16.00
N VAL A 329 -1.85 2.95 15.86
CA VAL A 329 -1.93 1.94 14.79
C VAL A 329 -1.75 2.55 13.39
N PRO A 330 -2.33 3.73 13.06
CA PRO A 330 -2.08 4.39 11.78
C PRO A 330 -0.60 4.68 11.48
N LEU A 331 0.27 4.83 12.48
CA LEU A 331 1.70 5.05 12.26
C LEU A 331 2.39 3.86 11.59
N LEU A 332 1.87 2.64 11.71
CA LEU A 332 2.42 1.49 10.98
C LEU A 332 2.32 1.68 9.46
N PHE A 333 1.28 2.37 8.98
CA PHE A 333 1.07 2.72 7.58
C PHE A 333 1.96 3.88 7.11
N VAL A 334 2.56 4.60 8.05
CA VAL A 334 3.54 5.67 7.77
C VAL A 334 4.95 5.10 7.80
N LEU A 335 5.30 4.38 8.88
CA LEU A 335 6.65 3.91 9.15
C LEU A 335 7.09 2.82 8.19
N LEU A 336 6.25 1.80 7.92
CA LEU A 336 6.66 0.68 7.07
C LEU A 336 6.84 1.10 5.60
N PRO A 337 5.87 1.77 4.95
CA PRO A 337 6.08 2.30 3.60
C PRO A 337 7.13 3.41 3.56
N GLY A 338 7.17 4.28 4.58
CA GLY A 338 8.13 5.38 4.68
C GLY A 338 9.57 4.92 4.78
N LEU A 339 9.85 3.84 5.52
CA LEU A 339 11.19 3.24 5.62
C LEU A 339 11.64 2.68 4.26
N VAL A 340 10.73 2.02 3.54
CA VAL A 340 11.01 1.51 2.19
C VAL A 340 11.28 2.65 1.21
N LEU A 341 10.46 3.70 1.22
CA LEU A 341 10.65 4.90 0.41
C LEU A 341 11.96 5.62 0.75
N TRP A 342 12.30 5.73 2.04
CA TRP A 342 13.56 6.31 2.50
C TRP A 342 14.76 5.49 2.04
N GLY A 343 14.70 4.15 2.16
CA GLY A 343 15.72 3.24 1.67
C GLY A 343 15.93 3.36 0.15
N MET A 344 14.84 3.39 -0.63
CA MET A 344 14.88 3.63 -2.06
C MET A 344 15.48 5.00 -2.40
N GLY A 345 15.09 6.05 -1.65
CA GLY A 345 15.61 7.40 -1.81
C GLY A 345 17.10 7.52 -1.45
N LYS A 346 17.57 6.82 -0.42
CA LYS A 346 18.99 6.76 -0.03
C LYS A 346 19.81 6.00 -1.08
N ALA A 347 19.31 4.87 -1.58
CA ALA A 347 19.96 4.12 -2.66
C ALA A 347 20.07 4.97 -3.95
N ASN A 348 19.01 5.69 -4.30
CA ASN A 348 19.02 6.60 -5.45
C ASN A 348 19.97 7.78 -5.25
N ARG A 349 19.98 8.40 -4.05
CA ARG A 349 20.92 9.49 -3.72
C ARG A 349 22.37 9.04 -3.71
N LYS A 350 22.66 7.85 -3.16
CA LYS A 350 24.00 7.27 -3.18
C LYS A 350 24.48 7.04 -4.61
N ARG A 351 23.64 6.45 -5.47
CA ARG A 351 23.93 6.28 -6.90
C ARG A 351 24.14 7.62 -7.62
N ALA A 352 23.30 8.62 -7.34
CA ALA A 352 23.44 9.95 -7.92
C ALA A 352 24.71 10.68 -7.45
N TRP A 353 25.08 10.50 -6.17
CA TRP A 353 26.31 11.02 -5.60
C TRP A 353 27.54 10.33 -6.19
N GLU A 354 27.55 9.00 -6.30
CA GLU A 354 28.64 8.23 -6.91
C GLU A 354 28.86 8.65 -8.37
N VAL A 355 27.79 8.80 -9.16
CA VAL A 355 27.85 9.31 -10.55
C VAL A 355 28.38 10.74 -10.62
N ARG A 356 27.92 11.64 -9.73
CA ARG A 356 28.36 13.05 -9.70
C ARG A 356 29.81 13.18 -9.24
N TYR A 357 30.22 12.40 -8.24
CA TYR A 357 31.58 12.38 -7.70
C TYR A 357 32.58 11.82 -8.73
N ASP A 358 32.21 10.78 -9.48
CA ASP A 358 33.03 10.27 -10.59
C ASP A 358 33.15 11.28 -11.75
N SER A 359 32.10 12.07 -12.02
CA SER A 359 32.17 13.13 -13.04
C SER A 359 33.06 14.33 -12.67
N LEU A 360 33.38 14.49 -11.37
CA LEU A 360 34.21 15.58 -10.83
C LEU A 360 35.67 15.16 -10.58
N ARG A 361 36.01 13.88 -10.76
CA ARG A 361 37.40 13.41 -10.66
C ARG A 361 38.14 13.67 -11.97
N PRO A 362 39.35 14.26 -11.96
CA PRO A 362 40.21 14.23 -13.14
C PRO A 362 40.52 12.77 -13.52
N PRO A 363 40.81 12.47 -14.81
CA PRO A 363 40.94 11.10 -15.29
C PRO A 363 42.11 10.40 -14.58
N THR A 364 41.80 9.67 -13.52
CA THR A 364 42.78 8.89 -12.75
C THR A 364 43.30 7.67 -13.54
N ALA A 365 42.88 7.45 -14.79
CA ALA A 365 43.48 6.43 -15.65
C ALA A 365 44.99 6.65 -15.81
N LEU A 366 45.45 7.90 -15.96
CA LEU A 366 46.88 8.22 -16.09
C LEU A 366 47.64 8.14 -14.76
N ALA A 367 46.99 8.51 -13.64
CA ALA A 367 47.59 8.46 -12.30
C ALA A 367 47.66 7.03 -11.72
N ARG A 368 46.62 6.22 -11.99
CA ARG A 368 46.51 4.83 -11.54
C ARG A 368 47.35 3.89 -12.40
N ALA A 369 47.48 4.16 -13.71
CA ALA A 369 48.45 3.47 -14.57
C ALA A 369 49.90 3.79 -14.20
N ARG A 370 50.21 5.03 -13.80
CA ARG A 370 51.51 5.39 -13.23
C ARG A 370 51.78 4.70 -11.90
N ALA A 371 50.79 4.65 -11.01
CA ALA A 371 50.93 3.99 -9.71
C ALA A 371 51.04 2.46 -9.82
N SER A 372 50.29 1.81 -10.72
CA SER A 372 50.36 0.36 -10.93
C SER A 372 51.60 -0.08 -11.72
N ALA A 373 52.18 0.81 -12.55
CA ALA A 373 53.46 0.56 -13.20
C ALA A 373 54.66 0.69 -12.22
N LEU A 374 54.47 1.41 -11.11
CA LEU A 374 55.49 1.62 -10.07
C LEU A 374 55.37 0.64 -8.90
N ALA A 375 54.18 0.09 -8.64
CA ALA A 375 53.93 -0.90 -7.60
C ALA A 375 53.84 -2.30 -8.21
N GLY A 376 54.99 -2.91 -8.46
CA GLY A 376 55.09 -4.34 -8.79
C GLY A 376 54.77 -5.20 -7.58
N ASP A 377 53.48 -5.48 -7.35
CA ASP A 377 53.04 -6.39 -6.29
C ASP A 377 52.00 -7.38 -6.85
N ASP A 378 52.53 -8.45 -7.46
CA ASP A 378 51.78 -9.53 -8.13
C ASP A 378 51.15 -10.55 -7.15
N SER A 379 51.13 -10.29 -5.84
CA SER A 379 50.76 -11.31 -4.84
C SER A 379 49.29 -11.31 -4.39
N GLU A 380 48.52 -10.22 -4.55
CA GLU A 380 47.10 -10.17 -4.12
C GLU A 380 46.08 -10.51 -5.23
N ALA A 381 46.53 -10.75 -6.45
CA ALA A 381 45.67 -10.99 -7.62
C ALA A 381 45.13 -12.43 -7.72
N LEU A 382 45.55 -13.36 -6.87
CA LEU A 382 45.37 -14.79 -7.13
C LEU A 382 43.95 -15.32 -6.90
N HIS A 383 43.18 -14.87 -5.89
CA HIS A 383 41.86 -15.45 -5.59
C HIS A 383 40.82 -14.43 -5.11
N ARG A 384 39.80 -14.11 -5.94
CA ARG A 384 38.66 -13.27 -5.53
C ARG A 384 37.38 -14.11 -5.33
N VAL A 385 36.97 -14.29 -4.07
CA VAL A 385 35.67 -14.91 -3.72
C VAL A 385 34.56 -13.87 -3.85
N LEU A 386 33.68 -14.03 -4.83
CA LEU A 386 32.61 -13.07 -5.11
C LEU A 386 31.37 -13.40 -4.25
N LYS A 387 30.73 -12.36 -3.71
CA LYS A 387 29.52 -12.49 -2.87
C LYS A 387 28.31 -11.92 -3.62
N PRO A 388 27.11 -12.52 -3.48
CA PRO A 388 25.91 -12.02 -4.15
C PRO A 388 25.44 -10.67 -3.60
N GLY A 389 24.86 -9.83 -4.47
CA GLY A 389 24.52 -8.42 -4.17
C GLY A 389 23.36 -8.19 -3.18
N VAL A 390 22.55 -9.21 -2.88
CA VAL A 390 21.54 -9.17 -1.81
C VAL A 390 21.56 -10.52 -1.09
N SER A 391 21.78 -10.52 0.22
CA SER A 391 21.81 -11.77 0.98
C SER A 391 20.45 -12.47 0.92
N ARG A 392 20.46 -13.80 0.84
CA ARG A 392 19.23 -14.61 0.78
C ARG A 392 18.35 -14.37 2.02
N GLY A 393 18.98 -14.18 3.19
CA GLY A 393 18.29 -13.80 4.44
C GLY A 393 17.58 -12.45 4.37
N ALA A 394 18.20 -11.43 3.76
CA ALA A 394 17.54 -10.13 3.59
C ALA A 394 16.31 -10.22 2.68
N LYS A 395 16.34 -11.07 1.63
CA LYS A 395 15.16 -11.33 0.78
C LYS A 395 14.02 -11.97 1.57
N LEU A 396 14.33 -12.94 2.44
CA LEU A 396 13.33 -13.60 3.28
C LEU A 396 12.71 -12.61 4.29
N VAL A 397 13.54 -11.87 5.03
CA VAL A 397 13.06 -10.86 5.99
C VAL A 397 12.17 -9.84 5.29
N GLY A 398 12.59 -9.36 4.11
CA GLY A 398 11.77 -8.48 3.28
C GLY A 398 10.42 -9.10 2.91
N ALA A 399 10.41 -10.33 2.39
CA ALA A 399 9.17 -11.02 2.03
C ALA A 399 8.21 -11.20 3.22
N ILE A 400 8.74 -11.59 4.39
CA ILE A 400 7.96 -11.76 5.63
C ILE A 400 7.32 -10.44 6.04
N LEU A 401 8.09 -9.34 6.07
CA LEU A 401 7.58 -8.03 6.51
C LEU A 401 6.45 -7.54 5.59
N VAL A 402 6.61 -7.65 4.26
CA VAL A 402 5.57 -7.23 3.33
C VAL A 402 4.32 -8.13 3.46
N ALA A 403 4.49 -9.45 3.57
CA ALA A 403 3.38 -10.38 3.75
C ALA A 403 2.64 -10.16 5.06
N ALA A 404 3.34 -9.97 6.17
CA ALA A 404 2.75 -9.70 7.49
C ALA A 404 1.98 -8.37 7.49
N PHE A 405 2.53 -7.32 6.87
CA PHE A 405 1.86 -6.04 6.75
C PHE A 405 0.56 -6.14 5.93
N TRP A 406 0.63 -6.71 4.73
CA TRP A 406 -0.54 -6.85 3.86
C TRP A 406 -1.62 -7.71 4.51
N ASN A 407 -1.26 -8.90 5.01
CA ASN A 407 -2.21 -9.82 5.64
C ASN A 407 -2.75 -9.27 6.96
N GLY A 408 -1.95 -8.49 7.71
CA GLY A 408 -2.41 -7.79 8.90
C GLY A 408 -3.57 -6.83 8.60
N ILE A 409 -3.45 -6.01 7.55
CA ILE A 409 -4.52 -5.08 7.12
C ILE A 409 -5.75 -5.86 6.66
N VAL A 410 -5.54 -6.83 5.76
CA VAL A 410 -6.63 -7.63 5.18
C VAL A 410 -7.36 -8.41 6.28
N SER A 411 -6.66 -8.88 7.31
CA SER A 411 -7.26 -9.66 8.41
C SER A 411 -8.37 -8.93 9.16
N VAL A 412 -8.30 -7.60 9.31
CA VAL A 412 -9.34 -6.80 10.00
C VAL A 412 -10.67 -6.93 9.26
N PHE A 413 -10.64 -6.72 7.95
CA PHE A 413 -11.81 -6.82 7.08
C PHE A 413 -12.25 -8.28 6.88
N VAL A 414 -11.32 -9.22 6.77
CA VAL A 414 -11.64 -10.65 6.72
C VAL A 414 -12.35 -11.09 8.00
N THR A 415 -11.90 -10.63 9.15
CA THR A 415 -12.56 -10.93 10.42
C THR A 415 -13.99 -10.37 10.43
N GLN A 416 -14.22 -9.18 9.88
CA GLN A 416 -15.58 -8.64 9.70
C GLN A 416 -16.41 -9.51 8.75
N VAL A 417 -15.87 -9.88 7.59
CA VAL A 417 -16.55 -10.77 6.63
C VAL A 417 -16.89 -12.11 7.26
N VAL A 418 -15.91 -12.84 7.79
CA VAL A 418 -16.11 -14.16 8.42
C VAL A 418 -17.15 -14.08 9.54
N ARG A 419 -17.08 -13.05 10.38
CA ARG A 419 -18.12 -12.81 11.41
C ARG A 419 -19.50 -12.66 10.78
N SER A 420 -19.67 -11.80 9.76
CA SER A 420 -20.96 -11.61 9.07
C SER A 420 -21.56 -12.92 8.53
N TRP A 421 -20.70 -13.82 8.03
CA TRP A 421 -21.09 -15.12 7.49
C TRP A 421 -21.48 -16.12 8.58
N LEU A 422 -20.67 -16.27 9.63
CA LEU A 422 -20.96 -17.13 10.78
C LEU A 422 -22.30 -16.78 11.45
N GLN A 423 -22.71 -15.55 11.27
CA GLN A 423 -23.83 -14.94 11.97
C GLN A 423 -25.07 -14.81 11.06
N HIS A 424 -25.08 -15.51 9.92
CA HIS A 424 -26.18 -15.65 8.97
C HIS A 424 -26.67 -14.32 8.36
N ARG A 425 -25.83 -13.28 8.33
CA ARG A 425 -26.10 -12.01 7.65
C ARG A 425 -24.89 -11.59 6.81
N PRO A 426 -24.61 -12.34 5.73
CA PRO A 426 -23.43 -12.11 4.91
C PRO A 426 -23.44 -10.71 4.30
N GLU A 427 -22.36 -9.97 4.54
CA GLU A 427 -22.09 -8.72 3.82
C GLU A 427 -21.55 -9.07 2.43
N TRP A 428 -22.44 -9.48 1.52
CA TRP A 428 -22.08 -9.97 0.19
C TRP A 428 -21.19 -9.00 -0.59
N LEU A 429 -21.52 -7.71 -0.54
CA LEU A 429 -20.73 -6.66 -1.21
C LEU A 429 -19.28 -6.63 -0.68
N LEU A 430 -19.11 -6.59 0.65
CA LEU A 430 -17.79 -6.61 1.27
C LEU A 430 -17.06 -7.92 1.00
N THR A 431 -17.77 -9.05 1.02
CA THR A 431 -17.22 -10.38 0.78
C THR A 431 -16.59 -10.46 -0.60
N VAL A 432 -17.35 -10.14 -1.65
CA VAL A 432 -16.86 -10.15 -3.04
C VAL A 432 -15.72 -9.16 -3.22
N PHE A 433 -15.82 -7.99 -2.60
CA PHE A 433 -14.74 -6.99 -2.62
C PHE A 433 -13.44 -7.50 -2.00
N MET A 434 -13.52 -8.29 -0.93
CA MET A 434 -12.35 -8.78 -0.21
C MET A 434 -11.65 -9.98 -0.87
N LEU A 435 -12.34 -10.76 -1.70
CA LEU A 435 -11.77 -11.94 -2.39
C LEU A 435 -10.42 -11.68 -3.06
N PRO A 436 -10.23 -10.64 -3.93
CA PRO A 436 -8.94 -10.40 -4.55
C PRO A 436 -7.84 -10.00 -3.54
N PHE A 437 -8.18 -9.29 -2.47
CA PHE A 437 -7.20 -8.90 -1.45
C PHE A 437 -6.70 -10.10 -0.64
N VAL A 438 -7.60 -11.03 -0.32
CA VAL A 438 -7.27 -12.30 0.34
C VAL A 438 -6.40 -13.16 -0.58
N ALA A 439 -6.76 -13.27 -1.87
CA ALA A 439 -5.97 -14.02 -2.84
C ALA A 439 -4.53 -13.49 -2.95
N ILE A 440 -4.34 -12.16 -3.00
CA ILE A 440 -3.01 -11.53 -2.95
C ILE A 440 -2.28 -11.92 -1.65
N GLY A 441 -2.97 -11.85 -0.51
CA GLY A 441 -2.40 -12.21 0.78
C GLY A 441 -1.89 -13.66 0.85
N LEU A 442 -2.66 -14.61 0.32
CA LEU A 442 -2.28 -16.02 0.21
C LEU A 442 -1.09 -16.24 -0.74
N VAL A 443 -1.06 -15.55 -1.88
CA VAL A 443 0.08 -15.60 -2.81
C VAL A 443 1.35 -15.08 -2.14
N MET A 444 1.26 -14.00 -1.35
CA MET A 444 2.40 -13.45 -0.62
C MET A 444 2.91 -14.41 0.47
N ILE A 445 2.01 -15.10 1.17
CA ILE A 445 2.37 -16.15 2.13
C ILE A 445 3.10 -17.29 1.40
N GLY A 446 2.56 -17.76 0.27
CA GLY A 446 3.22 -18.76 -0.58
C GLY A 446 4.60 -18.30 -1.06
N TYR A 447 4.74 -17.03 -1.42
CA TYR A 447 6.03 -16.44 -1.81
C TYR A 447 7.05 -16.40 -0.67
N VAL A 448 6.61 -16.17 0.58
CA VAL A 448 7.49 -16.27 1.76
C VAL A 448 8.05 -17.68 1.88
N PHE A 449 7.20 -18.71 1.77
CA PHE A 449 7.64 -20.11 1.78
C PHE A 449 8.57 -20.41 0.61
N TYR A 450 8.27 -19.89 -0.58
CA TYR A 450 9.14 -20.05 -1.75
C TYR A 450 10.54 -19.45 -1.51
N VAL A 451 10.63 -18.22 -0.98
CA VAL A 451 11.94 -17.59 -0.66
C VAL A 451 12.65 -18.30 0.49
N LEU A 452 11.91 -18.83 1.47
CA LEU A 452 12.45 -19.64 2.57
C LEU A 452 13.16 -20.89 2.04
N LEU A 453 12.57 -21.59 1.06
CA LEU A 453 13.21 -22.74 0.40
C LEU A 453 14.55 -22.35 -0.25
N GLY A 454 14.64 -21.14 -0.80
CA GLY A 454 15.87 -20.61 -1.38
C GLY A 454 17.03 -20.42 -0.40
N LEU A 455 16.78 -20.37 0.92
CA LEU A 455 17.86 -20.40 1.92
C LEU A 455 18.61 -21.73 1.92
N PHE A 456 17.95 -22.83 1.54
CA PHE A 456 18.53 -24.17 1.49
C PHE A 456 19.17 -24.50 0.14
N ASN A 457 19.10 -23.59 -0.83
CA ASN A 457 19.72 -23.77 -2.14
C ASN A 457 21.25 -23.91 -2.01
N PRO A 458 21.88 -24.73 -2.86
CA PRO A 458 23.33 -24.82 -2.86
C PRO A 458 23.96 -23.46 -3.18
N VAL A 459 25.14 -23.22 -2.62
CA VAL A 459 25.89 -21.98 -2.77
C VAL A 459 27.06 -22.23 -3.72
N PRO A 460 27.06 -21.65 -4.93
CA PRO A 460 28.17 -21.80 -5.86
C PRO A 460 29.37 -20.96 -5.39
N ARG A 461 30.53 -21.58 -5.41
CA ARG A 461 31.83 -20.93 -5.27
C ARG A 461 32.57 -21.11 -6.60
N LEU A 462 32.95 -20.00 -7.22
CA LEU A 462 33.70 -20.01 -8.48
C LEU A 462 35.13 -19.56 -8.24
N ILE A 463 36.07 -20.20 -8.94
CA ILE A 463 37.49 -19.86 -9.00
C ILE A 463 37.85 -19.71 -10.47
N VAL A 464 38.51 -18.61 -10.84
CA VAL A 464 38.90 -18.30 -12.23
C VAL A 464 40.43 -18.19 -12.29
N SER A 465 41.04 -18.91 -13.24
CA SER A 465 42.48 -18.98 -13.43
C SER A 465 42.82 -18.83 -14.92
N PRO A 466 43.54 -17.77 -15.35
CA PRO A 466 44.04 -16.65 -14.54
C PRO A 466 42.91 -15.72 -14.07
N GLY A 467 43.09 -15.07 -12.91
CA GLY A 467 42.05 -14.24 -12.27
C GLY A 467 41.61 -12.99 -13.06
N SER A 468 42.33 -12.63 -14.12
CA SER A 468 41.95 -11.59 -15.09
C SER A 468 42.29 -12.07 -16.51
N PRO A 469 41.38 -12.83 -17.16
CA PRO A 469 41.64 -13.37 -18.49
C PRO A 469 41.66 -12.27 -19.54
N ALA A 470 42.54 -12.37 -20.54
CA ALA A 470 42.64 -11.43 -21.64
C ALA A 470 41.79 -11.87 -22.84
N LEU A 471 41.35 -10.92 -23.67
CA LEU A 471 40.76 -11.21 -24.98
C LEU A 471 41.73 -12.05 -25.83
N GLY A 472 41.20 -13.09 -26.48
CA GLY A 472 41.98 -14.09 -27.22
C GLY A 472 42.66 -15.15 -26.34
N GLY A 473 42.63 -14.99 -25.01
CA GLY A 473 43.20 -15.95 -24.06
C GLY A 473 42.21 -17.05 -23.65
N THR A 474 42.76 -18.19 -23.23
CA THR A 474 42.01 -19.28 -22.59
C THR A 474 42.03 -19.10 -21.08
N THR A 475 40.87 -19.24 -20.44
CA THR A 475 40.72 -19.22 -18.98
C THR A 475 40.04 -20.48 -18.50
N GLU A 476 40.46 -20.93 -17.31
CA GLU A 476 39.87 -22.06 -16.62
C GLU A 476 38.97 -21.56 -15.49
N VAL A 477 37.74 -22.08 -15.46
CA VAL A 477 36.76 -21.79 -14.42
C VAL A 477 36.44 -23.08 -13.69
N THR A 478 36.74 -23.10 -12.39
CA THR A 478 36.40 -24.20 -11.49
C THR A 478 35.25 -23.78 -10.59
N TRP A 479 34.25 -24.65 -10.46
CA TRP A 479 33.10 -24.44 -9.56
C TRP A 479 33.02 -25.51 -8.48
N GLU A 480 32.58 -25.09 -7.30
CA GLU A 480 32.23 -25.95 -6.18
C GLU A 480 30.89 -25.48 -5.59
N LEU A 481 29.88 -26.34 -5.60
CA LEU A 481 28.60 -26.07 -4.94
C LEU A 481 28.63 -26.64 -3.52
N ARG A 482 28.44 -25.77 -2.52
CA ARG A 482 28.27 -26.19 -1.13
C ARG A 482 26.79 -26.38 -0.79
N GLY A 483 26.48 -27.39 0.02
CA GLY A 483 25.12 -27.70 0.46
C GLY A 483 24.48 -28.85 -0.33
N ARG A 484 23.16 -28.86 -0.42
CA ARG A 484 22.40 -29.98 -0.98
C ARG A 484 22.35 -29.91 -2.51
N THR A 485 23.36 -30.42 -3.20
CA THR A 485 23.43 -30.44 -4.68
C THR A 485 22.48 -31.44 -5.34
N SER A 486 21.96 -32.42 -4.59
CA SER A 486 21.07 -33.47 -5.08
C SER A 486 19.72 -32.96 -5.63
N VAL A 487 19.34 -31.72 -5.31
CA VAL A 487 18.07 -31.11 -5.75
C VAL A 487 18.18 -30.51 -7.16
N LEU A 488 19.39 -30.28 -7.67
CA LEU A 488 19.62 -29.71 -8.99
C LEU A 488 19.30 -30.74 -10.08
N ARG A 489 18.58 -30.30 -11.11
CA ARG A 489 18.30 -31.09 -12.32
C ARG A 489 19.30 -30.85 -13.44
N GLY A 490 19.85 -29.65 -13.46
CA GLY A 490 20.90 -29.25 -14.38
C GLY A 490 21.63 -28.04 -13.83
N LEU A 491 22.90 -27.94 -14.18
CA LEU A 491 23.76 -26.79 -13.91
C LEU A 491 24.24 -26.23 -15.24
N ARG A 492 24.12 -24.93 -15.41
CA ARG A 492 24.71 -24.20 -16.53
C ARG A 492 25.55 -23.06 -16.01
N VAL A 493 26.74 -22.91 -16.58
CA VAL A 493 27.69 -21.85 -16.26
C VAL A 493 27.99 -21.09 -17.54
N PHE A 494 27.76 -19.79 -17.51
CA PHE A 494 27.97 -18.89 -18.64
C PHE A 494 28.96 -17.80 -18.26
N LEU A 495 29.73 -17.32 -19.24
CA LEU A 495 30.48 -16.07 -19.17
C LEU A 495 29.75 -15.09 -20.08
N GLU A 496 29.13 -14.09 -19.47
CA GLU A 496 28.27 -13.13 -20.13
C GLU A 496 28.97 -11.76 -20.16
N GLY A 497 29.11 -11.19 -21.35
CA GLY A 497 29.57 -9.84 -21.59
C GLY A 497 28.36 -8.94 -21.88
N ARG A 498 28.18 -7.90 -21.07
CA ARG A 498 27.08 -6.93 -21.22
C ARG A 498 27.57 -5.50 -21.19
N GLU A 499 26.98 -4.68 -22.03
CA GLU A 499 27.08 -3.24 -21.99
C GLU A 499 25.99 -2.70 -21.06
N GLU A 500 26.37 -1.83 -20.12
CA GLU A 500 25.46 -1.07 -19.28
C GLU A 500 25.60 0.41 -19.60
N ALA A 501 24.60 1.00 -20.26
CA ALA A 501 24.58 2.41 -20.63
C ALA A 501 23.52 3.15 -19.80
N THR A 502 23.96 4.17 -19.07
CA THR A 502 23.11 5.00 -18.22
C THR A 502 22.89 6.35 -18.88
N TYR A 503 21.65 6.61 -19.30
CA TYR A 503 21.27 7.86 -19.93
C TYR A 503 20.23 8.62 -19.10
N ARG A 504 20.27 9.94 -19.25
CA ARG A 504 19.31 10.87 -18.64
C ARG A 504 18.22 11.20 -19.66
N ARG A 505 16.99 10.73 -19.40
CA ARG A 505 15.81 11.11 -20.17
C ARG A 505 14.96 12.04 -19.29
N GLY A 506 15.15 13.35 -19.47
CA GLY A 506 14.50 14.38 -18.65
C GLY A 506 14.96 14.35 -17.17
N THR A 507 14.02 14.13 -16.25
CA THR A 507 14.27 13.98 -14.80
C THR A 507 14.51 12.54 -14.35
N SER A 508 14.46 11.56 -15.27
CA SER A 508 14.70 10.15 -14.96
C SER A 508 16.02 9.65 -15.53
N THR A 509 16.81 9.01 -14.68
CA THR A 509 17.99 8.22 -15.06
C THR A 509 17.54 6.79 -15.33
N SER A 510 17.89 6.26 -16.52
CA SER A 510 17.62 4.87 -16.89
C SER A 510 18.93 4.20 -17.28
N THR A 511 19.18 3.01 -16.75
CA THR A 511 20.30 2.15 -17.15
C THR A 511 19.75 1.07 -18.05
N ASP A 512 20.18 1.08 -19.30
CA ASP A 512 19.93 0.01 -20.25
C ASP A 512 21.06 -1.02 -20.19
N LYS A 513 20.71 -2.29 -20.41
CA LYS A 513 21.62 -3.42 -20.34
C LYS A 513 21.49 -4.25 -21.60
N HIS A 514 22.56 -4.32 -22.38
CA HIS A 514 22.60 -5.10 -23.60
C HIS A 514 23.67 -6.19 -23.49
N VAL A 515 23.25 -7.45 -23.59
CA VAL A 515 24.18 -8.59 -23.60
C VAL A 515 24.74 -8.73 -25.02
N PHE A 516 26.04 -8.50 -25.19
CA PHE A 516 26.71 -8.62 -26.49
C PHE A 516 27.41 -9.97 -26.67
N ALA A 517 27.67 -10.71 -25.58
CA ALA A 517 28.29 -12.03 -25.64
C ALA A 517 27.76 -12.94 -24.53
N THR A 518 27.44 -14.19 -24.89
CA THR A 518 27.13 -15.26 -23.95
C THR A 518 27.94 -16.49 -24.36
N LEU A 519 28.92 -16.85 -23.54
CA LEU A 519 29.76 -18.03 -23.76
C LEU A 519 29.35 -19.10 -22.75
N GLU A 520 28.85 -20.24 -23.22
CA GLU A 520 28.53 -21.38 -22.34
C GLU A 520 29.82 -22.14 -22.00
N LEU A 521 30.15 -22.22 -20.71
CA LEU A 521 31.34 -22.90 -20.21
C LEU A 521 31.04 -24.37 -19.90
N ALA A 522 29.89 -24.60 -19.28
CA ALA A 522 29.48 -25.92 -18.86
C ALA A 522 27.96 -25.99 -18.82
N GLY A 523 27.41 -27.08 -19.36
CA GLY A 523 26.03 -27.49 -19.20
C GLY A 523 26.01 -28.97 -18.87
N THR A 524 25.52 -29.34 -17.68
CA THR A 524 25.46 -30.76 -17.27
C THR A 524 24.19 -31.07 -16.49
N THR A 525 23.67 -32.27 -16.71
CA THR A 525 22.59 -32.89 -15.94
C THR A 525 23.11 -34.00 -15.02
N ASP A 526 24.40 -34.34 -15.09
CA ASP A 526 25.03 -35.35 -14.23
C ASP A 526 25.27 -34.78 -12.81
N ARG A 527 24.70 -35.46 -11.82
CA ARG A 527 24.70 -35.03 -10.42
C ARG A 527 26.08 -34.94 -9.80
N ARG A 528 27.04 -35.76 -10.22
CA ARG A 528 28.42 -35.69 -9.70
C ARG A 528 29.16 -34.48 -10.29
N ALA A 529 29.08 -34.30 -11.60
CA ALA A 529 29.67 -33.16 -12.31
C ALA A 529 29.03 -31.81 -11.95
N MET A 530 27.79 -31.79 -11.48
CA MET A 530 27.16 -30.58 -10.95
C MET A 530 27.88 -30.08 -9.69
N GLY A 531 28.19 -30.95 -8.73
CA GLY A 531 28.72 -30.54 -7.41
C GLY A 531 30.12 -29.91 -7.46
N ARG A 532 31.01 -30.42 -8.31
CA ARG A 532 32.32 -29.85 -8.57
C ARG A 532 32.71 -30.13 -10.02
N GLY A 533 33.26 -29.15 -10.71
CA GLY A 533 33.75 -29.31 -12.06
C GLY A 533 34.61 -28.15 -12.52
N THR A 534 35.22 -28.34 -13.69
CA THR A 534 36.15 -27.39 -14.30
C THR A 534 35.83 -27.30 -15.79
N ALA A 535 35.87 -26.09 -16.34
CA ALA A 535 35.70 -25.84 -17.76
C ALA A 535 36.72 -24.82 -18.25
N ARG A 536 37.18 -24.98 -19.48
CA ARG A 536 38.05 -24.02 -20.15
C ARG A 536 37.24 -23.28 -21.22
N VAL A 537 37.39 -21.96 -21.27
CA VAL A 537 36.76 -21.12 -22.27
C VAL A 537 37.80 -20.19 -22.87
N THR A 538 37.79 -20.09 -24.20
CA THR A 538 38.60 -19.11 -24.93
C THR A 538 37.72 -17.89 -25.21
N ILE A 539 38.14 -16.73 -24.72
CA ILE A 539 37.40 -15.48 -24.93
C ILE A 539 37.75 -14.96 -26.34
N PRO A 540 36.79 -14.79 -27.26
CA PRO A 540 37.10 -14.33 -28.61
C PRO A 540 37.81 -12.96 -28.61
N ALA A 541 38.85 -12.82 -29.44
CA ALA A 541 39.69 -11.62 -29.47
C ALA A 541 38.95 -10.37 -29.97
N GLY A 542 37.92 -10.53 -30.81
CA GLY A 542 37.12 -9.43 -31.38
C GLY A 542 36.03 -8.87 -30.47
N LEU A 543 35.94 -9.31 -29.20
CA LEU A 543 34.99 -8.77 -28.23
C LEU A 543 35.58 -7.58 -27.46
N MET A 544 34.74 -6.91 -26.68
CA MET A 544 35.17 -5.77 -25.86
C MET A 544 35.67 -6.22 -24.49
N HIS A 545 36.81 -5.69 -24.04
CA HIS A 545 37.37 -5.93 -22.71
C HIS A 545 36.53 -5.23 -21.63
N SER A 546 36.68 -5.65 -20.37
CA SER A 546 36.03 -4.99 -19.24
C SER A 546 36.43 -3.53 -19.18
N TRP A 547 35.45 -2.66 -19.14
CA TRP A 547 35.67 -1.22 -19.15
C TRP A 547 34.63 -0.53 -18.27
N GLU A 548 35.04 0.51 -17.56
CA GLU A 548 34.17 1.24 -16.66
C GLU A 548 34.35 2.74 -16.87
N ALA A 549 33.28 3.41 -17.28
CA ALA A 549 33.15 4.86 -17.34
C ALA A 549 31.90 5.31 -16.56
N PRO A 550 31.74 6.62 -16.30
CA PRO A 550 30.66 7.13 -15.46
C PRO A 550 29.26 6.75 -15.96
N ASN A 551 29.07 6.76 -17.28
CA ASN A 551 27.76 6.50 -17.90
C ASN A 551 27.71 5.18 -18.67
N ASN A 552 28.85 4.61 -19.08
CA ASN A 552 28.89 3.40 -19.89
C ASN A 552 29.85 2.40 -19.26
N LYS A 553 29.46 1.13 -19.20
CA LYS A 553 30.28 0.06 -18.64
C LYS A 553 30.20 -1.16 -19.55
N ILE A 554 31.32 -1.83 -19.72
CA ILE A 554 31.42 -3.17 -20.28
C ILE A 554 31.71 -4.12 -19.12
N VAL A 555 30.67 -4.84 -18.71
CA VAL A 555 30.70 -5.75 -17.56
C VAL A 555 30.76 -7.17 -18.06
N TRP A 556 31.73 -7.93 -17.56
CA TRP A 556 31.79 -9.37 -17.73
C TRP A 556 31.38 -10.05 -16.42
N ALA A 557 30.55 -11.08 -16.50
CA ALA A 557 30.12 -11.84 -15.33
C ALA A 557 30.00 -13.33 -15.64
N LEU A 558 30.47 -14.15 -14.70
CA LEU A 558 30.12 -15.56 -14.66
C LEU A 558 28.73 -15.71 -14.05
N ARG A 559 27.84 -16.34 -14.79
CA ARG A 559 26.46 -16.59 -14.38
C ARG A 559 26.27 -18.08 -14.17
N VAL A 560 25.84 -18.45 -12.97
CA VAL A 560 25.53 -19.83 -12.60
C VAL A 560 24.02 -19.98 -12.52
N GLU A 561 23.49 -20.90 -13.32
CA GLU A 561 22.08 -21.25 -13.35
C GLU A 561 21.89 -22.72 -12.96
N GLY A 562 21.17 -22.96 -11.87
CA GLY A 562 20.73 -24.28 -11.44
C GLY A 562 19.21 -24.37 -11.46
N ASP A 563 18.67 -25.29 -12.25
CA ASP A 563 17.23 -25.57 -12.29
C ASP A 563 16.85 -26.50 -11.13
N ILE A 564 15.85 -26.09 -10.34
CA ILE A 564 15.28 -26.88 -9.26
C ILE A 564 13.75 -26.89 -9.41
N GLN A 565 13.18 -28.08 -9.62
CA GLN A 565 11.73 -28.21 -9.82
C GLN A 565 10.95 -27.79 -8.57
N TRP A 566 9.95 -26.91 -8.74
CA TRP A 566 9.06 -26.40 -7.69
C TRP A 566 9.74 -25.58 -6.58
N TRP A 567 11.04 -25.30 -6.71
CA TRP A 567 11.84 -24.53 -5.77
C TRP A 567 12.42 -23.28 -6.47
N PRO A 568 13.02 -22.34 -5.75
CA PRO A 568 13.76 -21.26 -6.38
C PRO A 568 14.98 -21.77 -7.14
N ASP A 569 15.13 -21.37 -8.39
CA ASP A 569 16.34 -21.64 -9.15
C ASP A 569 17.57 -21.01 -8.46
N VAL A 570 18.72 -21.66 -8.63
CA VAL A 570 20.00 -21.03 -8.31
C VAL A 570 20.34 -20.09 -9.46
N LYS A 571 20.33 -18.78 -9.21
CA LYS A 571 20.75 -17.75 -10.17
C LYS A 571 21.68 -16.79 -9.46
N GLU A 572 22.98 -16.95 -9.70
CA GLU A 572 24.02 -16.17 -9.05
C GLU A 572 24.95 -15.58 -10.11
N GLU A 573 25.29 -14.31 -9.96
CA GLU A 573 26.18 -13.57 -10.87
C GLU A 573 27.48 -13.19 -10.14
N PHE A 574 28.59 -13.43 -10.82
CA PHE A 574 29.96 -13.33 -10.33
C PHE A 574 30.74 -12.41 -11.27
N PRO A 575 31.00 -11.13 -10.94
CA PRO A 575 31.70 -10.23 -11.86
C PRO A 575 33.16 -10.67 -12.10
N VAL A 576 33.59 -10.60 -13.35
CA VAL A 576 34.94 -10.97 -13.82
C VAL A 576 35.53 -9.79 -14.58
N THR A 577 36.83 -9.53 -14.40
CA THR A 577 37.56 -8.51 -15.15
C THR A 577 38.26 -9.17 -16.35
N VAL A 578 37.85 -8.82 -17.56
CA VAL A 578 38.48 -9.27 -18.81
C VAL A 578 39.42 -8.18 -19.31
N GLY A 579 40.71 -8.51 -19.49
CA GLY A 579 41.73 -7.59 -20.00
C GLY A 579 41.74 -7.48 -21.53
N PRO A 580 42.37 -6.42 -22.08
CA PRO A 580 42.54 -6.26 -23.53
C PRO A 580 43.40 -7.38 -24.13
N GLN A 581 43.33 -7.55 -25.45
CA GLN A 581 44.14 -8.53 -26.17
C GLN A 581 45.63 -8.21 -25.96
N LYS A 582 46.43 -9.22 -25.61
CA LYS A 582 47.88 -9.04 -25.51
C LYS A 582 48.45 -8.76 -26.90
N PRO A 583 49.33 -7.76 -27.06
CA PRO A 583 49.96 -7.50 -28.34
C PRO A 583 50.70 -8.74 -28.83
N VAL A 584 50.48 -9.13 -30.09
CA VAL A 584 51.27 -10.19 -30.73
C VAL A 584 52.68 -9.64 -30.87
N THR A 585 53.60 -10.12 -30.03
CA THR A 585 55.01 -9.83 -30.20
C THR A 585 55.45 -10.46 -31.52
N LYS A 586 55.62 -9.65 -32.56
CA LYS A 586 56.29 -10.10 -33.78
C LYS A 586 57.74 -10.40 -33.41
N GLY A 587 58.09 -11.69 -33.37
CA GLY A 587 59.47 -12.14 -33.32
C GLY A 587 59.73 -13.17 -32.22
N GLN A 588 59.77 -14.44 -32.61
CA GLN A 588 61.01 -15.21 -32.53
C GLN A 588 60.97 -16.29 -33.64
N PRO A 589 62.14 -16.66 -34.20
CA PRO A 589 62.30 -17.33 -35.49
C PRO A 589 61.65 -18.72 -35.58
#